data_AF-A0A443SQ60-F1
#
_entry.id   AF-A0A443SQ60-F1
#
_cell.length_a   1.000
_cell.length_b   1.000
_cell.length_c   1.000
_cell.angle_alpha   90.00
_cell.angle_beta   90.00
_cell.angle_gamma   90.00
#
_symmetry.space_group_name_H-M   'P 1'
#
loop_
_entity.id
_entity.type
_entity.pdbx_description
1 polymer ?
#
loop_
_entity_poly.entity_id
_entity_poly.type
_entity_poly.pdbx_seq_one_letter_code
_entity_poly.pdbx_strand_id
1 'polypeptide(L)'
;MDVTKPKITEKTQNIIKFYNFEKDVCILEAIKESIVRDIPQEGIEWHRSYGRTTKTVFLEASIIPFVDDCLNESPEKCQLFSEPLLHTFWMDCCDVDVYKTSIRDEMLAWINKLQKHSVNDWVVVVMESSDSKKGNKTKLLSRTSVVDKVKADFPQGLKNPAERCVIFSDATKNDAKSNELYQQFLQKIRALLSNACSRQLTKYEDHIRMQRENRNSSSWNFFDFFILQEELALAFEMLGLFDEALVQYDELDALFSQFVINSNLDEVPLWLRSLGDNCNVWHGLCLSKNVYIDLRGRIKNSESSLLDLRNYLFARQCDLLLLQNKPWEVATRSLPFLQNCVNELCTLEVCLVEGAVACWVFLSALEILQKCERYSDSSQMETYSRFTVGLWAYARKKLEELGHLAGLMPNMTHTSDCIIKVVALIAGMGQDPHS
;
A
#
# COMPACT_ATOMS: atom_id res chain seq x y z
N MET A 1 19.60 16.95 -10.19
CA MET A 1 18.49 16.00 -10.25
C MET A 1 17.68 16.24 -9.01
N ASP A 2 16.70 17.14 -9.12
CA ASP A 2 15.71 17.33 -8.06
C ASP A 2 15.03 16.00 -7.81
N VAL A 3 15.05 15.54 -6.56
CA VAL A 3 14.21 14.43 -6.10
C VAL A 3 12.78 14.97 -6.05
N THR A 4 12.17 15.11 -7.23
CA THR A 4 10.78 15.52 -7.35
C THR A 4 9.92 14.42 -6.74
N LYS A 5 9.21 14.79 -5.65
CA LYS A 5 8.16 14.02 -5.00
C LYS A 5 7.33 13.27 -6.04
N PRO A 6 7.24 11.92 -6.01
CA PRO A 6 6.30 11.22 -6.87
C PRO A 6 4.90 11.77 -6.58
N LYS A 7 4.20 12.25 -7.61
CA LYS A 7 2.80 12.66 -7.50
C LYS A 7 1.97 11.40 -7.26
N ILE A 8 1.80 11.01 -6.00
CA ILE A 8 0.86 9.99 -5.59
C ILE A 8 -0.53 10.62 -5.70
N THR A 9 -1.24 10.28 -6.77
CA THR A 9 -2.61 10.72 -7.03
C THR A 9 -3.60 9.97 -6.16
N GLU A 10 -4.45 10.75 -5.47
CA GLU A 10 -5.70 10.45 -4.77
C GLU A 10 -6.08 8.97 -4.49
N LYS A 11 -6.27 8.73 -3.19
CA LYS A 11 -6.74 7.49 -2.54
C LYS A 11 -5.68 6.38 -2.40
N THR A 12 -4.60 6.68 -1.70
CA THR A 12 -3.90 5.75 -0.81
C THR A 12 -4.49 5.89 0.59
N GLN A 13 -4.83 4.76 1.22
CA GLN A 13 -5.44 4.76 2.56
C GLN A 13 -4.48 5.39 3.57
N ASN A 14 -4.98 6.38 4.31
CA ASN A 14 -4.21 7.21 5.22
C ASN A 14 -3.67 6.39 6.41
N ILE A 15 -2.34 6.33 6.61
CA ILE A 15 -1.70 5.38 7.53
C ILE A 15 -1.25 5.96 8.86
N ILE A 16 -1.56 7.23 9.16
CA ILE A 16 -1.14 7.74 10.46
C ILE A 16 -2.23 8.49 11.17
N LYS A 17 -3.06 7.68 11.83
CA LYS A 17 -3.95 8.05 12.91
C LYS A 17 -3.13 8.44 14.14
N PHE A 18 -3.30 9.68 14.62
CA PHE A 18 -2.89 10.07 15.96
C PHE A 18 -4.08 10.36 16.81
N TYR A 19 -4.08 9.76 17.99
CA TYR A 19 -5.10 9.93 19.00
C TYR A 19 -4.94 11.26 19.73
N ASN A 20 -6.06 11.93 19.99
CA ASN A 20 -6.13 13.11 20.84
C ASN A 20 -6.96 12.80 22.09
N PHE A 21 -6.33 12.89 23.26
CA PHE A 21 -7.07 13.04 24.51
C PHE A 21 -7.02 14.52 24.87
N GLU A 22 -8.12 15.25 24.68
CA GLU A 22 -8.20 16.68 24.99
C GLU A 22 -9.51 17.05 25.68
N LYS A 23 -9.39 17.98 26.62
CA LYS A 23 -10.47 18.69 27.31
C LYS A 23 -10.95 19.93 26.53
N ASP A 24 -10.17 20.41 25.54
CA ASP A 24 -10.42 21.61 24.73
C ASP A 24 -10.18 21.36 23.22
N VAL A 25 -11.26 21.10 22.48
CA VAL A 25 -11.28 20.66 21.06
C VAL A 25 -10.82 21.72 20.05
N CYS A 26 -10.72 23.00 20.44
CA CYS A 26 -10.61 24.09 19.47
C CYS A 26 -9.20 24.33 18.89
N ILE A 27 -8.13 23.97 19.62
CA ILE A 27 -6.76 24.32 19.20
C ILE A 27 -6.25 23.33 18.15
N LEU A 28 -6.44 22.01 18.38
CA LEU A 28 -6.00 20.99 17.44
C LEU A 28 -6.70 21.12 16.08
N GLU A 29 -8.01 21.39 16.05
CA GLU A 29 -8.76 21.55 14.80
C GLU A 29 -8.22 22.71 13.93
N ALA A 30 -7.69 23.77 14.55
CA ALA A 30 -7.10 24.90 13.81
C ALA A 30 -5.72 24.57 13.19
N ILE A 31 -4.95 23.66 13.78
CA ILE A 31 -3.57 23.33 13.36
C ILE A 31 -3.45 21.99 12.63
N LYS A 32 -4.46 21.13 12.72
CA LYS A 32 -4.50 19.77 12.17
C LYS A 32 -4.20 19.74 10.68
N GLU A 33 -4.82 20.61 9.90
CA GLU A 33 -4.62 20.69 8.45
C GLU A 33 -3.17 21.03 8.10
N SER A 34 -2.53 21.92 8.88
CA SER A 34 -1.14 22.29 8.68
C SER A 34 -0.20 21.12 8.99
N ILE A 35 -0.41 20.42 10.11
CA ILE A 35 0.40 19.26 10.48
C ILE A 35 0.29 18.16 9.41
N VAL A 36 -0.94 17.81 9.02
CA VAL A 36 -1.19 16.76 7.99
C VAL A 36 -0.56 17.13 6.65
N ARG A 37 -0.63 18.39 6.25
CA ARG A 37 -0.02 18.89 5.00
C ARG A 37 1.51 18.88 5.06
N ASP A 38 2.10 19.18 6.22
CA ASP A 38 3.53 19.46 6.35
C ASP A 38 4.37 18.21 6.71
N ILE A 39 3.79 17.18 7.36
CA ILE A 39 4.48 15.90 7.61
C ILE A 39 5.07 15.29 6.32
N PRO A 40 4.34 15.11 5.20
CA PRO A 40 4.87 14.47 3.99
C PRO A 40 5.78 15.38 3.14
N GLN A 41 6.12 16.60 3.58
CA GLN A 41 6.95 17.52 2.78
C GLN A 41 8.45 17.23 2.89
N GLU A 42 8.88 16.57 3.96
CA GLU A 42 10.27 16.16 4.13
C GLU A 42 10.35 14.65 4.35
N GLY A 43 11.32 14.02 3.70
CA GLY A 43 11.58 12.61 3.86
C GLY A 43 12.30 12.33 5.19
N ILE A 44 12.12 11.12 5.70
CA ILE A 44 12.87 10.62 6.86
C ILE A 44 13.68 9.38 6.49
N GLU A 45 14.89 9.29 7.03
CA GLU A 45 15.71 8.09 6.93
C GLU A 45 15.02 6.92 7.64
N TRP A 46 14.71 5.92 6.85
CA TRP A 46 14.08 4.69 7.26
C TRP A 46 15.10 3.57 7.35
N HIS A 47 15.25 3.07 8.56
CA HIS A 47 16.18 2.02 8.90
C HIS A 47 15.40 0.72 9.05
N ARG A 48 15.81 -0.28 8.26
CA ARG A 48 15.23 -1.61 8.30
C ARG A 48 16.13 -2.58 9.05
N SER A 49 15.51 -3.58 9.67
CA SER A 49 16.19 -4.71 10.29
C SER A 49 17.05 -5.48 9.29
N TYR A 50 18.01 -6.27 9.79
CA TYR A 50 18.82 -7.21 9.02
C TYR A 50 19.76 -6.58 7.98
N GLY A 51 20.27 -5.36 8.24
CA GLY A 51 21.34 -4.76 7.43
C GLY A 51 20.91 -4.32 6.03
N ARG A 52 19.59 -4.18 5.80
CA ARG A 52 19.06 -3.59 4.56
C ARG A 52 19.50 -2.13 4.46
N THR A 53 19.66 -1.65 3.24
CA THR A 53 20.07 -0.27 2.97
C THR A 53 19.06 0.72 3.55
N THR A 54 19.56 1.82 4.11
CA THR A 54 18.72 2.93 4.55
C THR A 54 18.01 3.53 3.33
N LYS A 55 16.72 3.78 3.45
CA LYS A 55 15.90 4.42 2.42
C LYS A 55 15.27 5.70 2.96
N THR A 56 14.92 6.62 2.08
CA THR A 56 14.16 7.81 2.48
C THR A 56 12.68 7.55 2.21
N VAL A 57 11.84 7.67 3.23
CA VAL A 57 10.38 7.51 3.10
C VAL A 57 9.66 8.83 3.39
N PHE A 58 8.52 9.03 2.73
CA PHE A 58 7.63 10.15 2.96
C PHE A 58 6.35 9.61 3.61
N LEU A 59 6.00 10.14 4.77
CA LEU A 59 4.91 9.61 5.58
C LEU A 59 3.65 10.45 5.36
N GLU A 60 2.59 9.84 4.86
CA GLU A 60 1.27 10.46 4.81
C GLU A 60 0.49 10.15 6.09
N ALA A 61 -0.10 11.18 6.70
CA ALA A 61 -0.73 11.09 8.02
C ALA A 61 -2.15 11.65 8.04
N SER A 62 -3.01 11.11 8.91
CA SER A 62 -4.39 11.58 9.14
C SER A 62 -4.73 11.56 10.63
N ILE A 63 -4.95 12.71 11.26
CA ILE A 63 -5.25 12.77 12.70
C ILE A 63 -6.71 12.37 12.98
N ILE A 64 -6.95 11.49 13.96
CA ILE A 64 -8.30 11.03 14.37
C ILE A 64 -8.54 11.20 15.88
N PRO A 65 -9.79 11.43 16.33
CA PRO A 65 -10.08 11.53 17.76
C PRO A 65 -9.76 10.22 18.52
N PHE A 66 -9.36 10.33 19.79
CA PHE A 66 -9.28 9.18 20.69
C PHE A 66 -10.68 8.73 21.12
N VAL A 67 -11.00 7.48 20.82
CA VAL A 67 -12.21 6.81 21.27
C VAL A 67 -11.77 5.57 22.04
N ASP A 68 -12.30 5.44 23.26
CA ASP A 68 -11.91 4.38 24.19
C ASP A 68 -12.09 2.97 23.61
N ASP A 69 -13.09 2.78 22.76
CA ASP A 69 -13.40 1.50 22.12
C ASP A 69 -12.35 1.05 21.09
N CYS A 70 -11.50 1.96 20.60
CA CYS A 70 -10.49 1.66 19.59
C CYS A 70 -9.26 0.92 20.14
N LEU A 71 -9.15 0.75 21.46
CA LEU A 71 -8.08 -0.04 22.10
C LEU A 71 -8.49 -1.51 22.33
N ASN A 72 -9.76 -1.85 22.11
CA ASN A 72 -10.25 -3.22 22.29
C ASN A 72 -9.72 -4.14 21.19
N GLU A 73 -9.51 -5.41 21.52
CA GLU A 73 -9.04 -6.39 20.54
C GLU A 73 -10.10 -6.61 19.45
N SER A 74 -9.84 -6.14 18.24
CA SER A 74 -10.68 -6.44 17.09
C SER A 74 -10.19 -7.72 16.39
N PRO A 75 -11.09 -8.51 15.78
CA PRO A 75 -10.72 -9.62 14.91
C PRO A 75 -9.98 -9.16 13.64
N GLU A 76 -9.95 -7.85 13.35
CA GLU A 76 -9.26 -7.24 12.19
C GLU A 76 -7.76 -7.00 12.41
N LYS A 77 -7.19 -7.42 13.56
CA LYS A 77 -5.75 -7.31 13.88
C LYS A 77 -4.78 -7.94 12.86
N CYS A 78 -5.30 -8.71 11.90
CA CYS A 78 -4.52 -9.26 10.79
C CYS A 78 -4.29 -8.27 9.63
N GLN A 79 -4.94 -7.10 9.61
CA GLN A 79 -4.71 -6.08 8.58
C GLN A 79 -3.61 -5.11 9.00
N LEU A 80 -2.60 -4.95 8.14
CA LEU A 80 -1.48 -4.04 8.34
C LEU A 80 -1.96 -2.58 8.35
N PHE A 81 -1.56 -1.79 9.35
CA PHE A 81 -1.93 -0.38 9.55
C PHE A 81 -3.44 -0.07 9.71
N SER A 82 -4.26 -1.07 10.03
CA SER A 82 -5.66 -0.87 10.43
C SER A 82 -5.78 -0.01 11.71
N GLU A 83 -4.88 -0.26 12.67
CA GLU A 83 -4.77 0.46 13.93
C GLU A 83 -3.86 1.70 13.85
N PRO A 84 -4.10 2.72 14.69
CA PRO A 84 -3.25 3.91 14.75
C PRO A 84 -1.81 3.65 15.19
N LEU A 85 -0.85 4.20 14.44
CA LEU A 85 0.58 3.99 14.66
C LEU A 85 1.17 4.77 15.83
N LEU A 86 0.67 5.98 16.16
CA LEU A 86 1.19 6.77 17.28
C LEU A 86 0.05 7.47 18.03
N HIS A 87 0.12 7.49 19.35
CA HIS A 87 -0.86 8.13 20.21
C HIS A 87 -0.31 9.46 20.74
N THR A 88 -1.09 10.54 20.73
CA THR A 88 -0.62 11.85 21.20
C THR A 88 -1.46 12.35 22.39
N PHE A 89 -0.81 12.97 23.36
CA PHE A 89 -1.50 13.69 24.43
C PHE A 89 -1.12 15.16 24.33
N TRP A 90 -2.09 16.02 24.08
CA TRP A 90 -1.86 17.46 23.89
C TRP A 90 -2.19 18.22 25.16
N MET A 91 -1.36 19.20 25.52
CA MET A 91 -1.60 20.07 26.66
C MET A 91 -1.14 21.50 26.38
N ASP A 92 -1.98 22.48 26.72
CA ASP A 92 -1.58 23.88 26.86
C ASP A 92 -1.38 24.20 28.34
N CYS A 93 -0.13 24.27 28.78
CA CYS A 93 0.16 24.59 30.17
C CYS A 93 1.55 25.21 30.31
N CYS A 94 1.56 26.46 30.77
CA CYS A 94 2.80 27.18 31.10
C CYS A 94 3.11 27.23 32.60
N ASP A 95 2.18 26.82 33.47
CA ASP A 95 2.32 26.87 34.92
C ASP A 95 2.50 25.48 35.55
N VAL A 96 3.55 25.33 36.37
CA VAL A 96 3.93 24.04 36.97
C VAL A 96 2.92 23.56 38.01
N ASP A 97 2.27 24.47 38.73
CA ASP A 97 1.32 24.12 39.78
C ASP A 97 -0.05 23.77 39.16
N VAL A 98 -0.43 24.42 38.05
CA VAL A 98 -1.58 23.99 37.23
C VAL A 98 -1.37 22.58 36.68
N TYR A 99 -0.18 22.31 36.10
CA TYR A 99 0.14 20.97 35.61
C TYR A 99 0.00 19.90 36.71
N LYS A 100 0.60 20.14 37.89
CA LYS A 100 0.57 19.18 39.01
C LYS A 100 -0.83 18.90 39.52
N THR A 101 -1.71 19.90 39.54
CA THR A 101 -3.04 19.81 40.17
C THR A 101 -4.12 19.36 39.20
N SER A 102 -3.97 19.64 37.90
CA SER A 102 -5.08 19.51 36.94
C SER A 102 -4.80 18.60 35.75
N ILE A 103 -3.53 18.38 35.36
CA ILE A 103 -3.17 17.68 34.11
C ILE A 103 -2.40 16.38 34.38
N ARG A 104 -1.53 16.38 35.40
CA ARG A 104 -0.60 15.27 35.69
C ARG A 104 -1.32 13.92 35.82
N ASP A 105 -2.35 13.84 36.65
CA ASP A 105 -3.02 12.57 36.93
C ASP A 105 -3.77 12.04 35.70
N GLU A 106 -4.31 12.94 34.87
CA GLU A 106 -4.98 12.63 33.61
C GLU A 106 -4.00 12.10 32.56
N MET A 107 -2.86 12.77 32.38
CA MET A 107 -1.76 12.31 31.52
C MET A 107 -1.27 10.92 31.95
N LEU A 108 -1.04 10.71 33.24
CA LEU A 108 -0.59 9.42 33.76
C LEU A 108 -1.65 8.33 33.61
N ALA A 109 -2.93 8.65 33.82
CA ALA A 109 -4.04 7.73 33.58
C ALA A 109 -4.10 7.29 32.11
N TRP A 110 -3.92 8.23 31.17
CA TRP A 110 -3.85 7.94 29.74
C TRP A 110 -2.65 7.05 29.38
N ILE A 111 -1.43 7.37 29.84
CA ILE A 111 -0.24 6.54 29.61
C ILE A 111 -0.46 5.11 30.16
N ASN A 112 -0.98 4.99 31.38
CA ASN A 112 -1.27 3.70 32.00
C ASN A 112 -2.32 2.91 31.22
N LYS A 113 -3.31 3.59 30.62
CA LYS A 113 -4.32 2.95 29.76
C LYS A 113 -3.68 2.37 28.50
N LEU A 114 -2.78 3.09 27.85
CA LEU A 114 -2.05 2.60 26.67
C LEU A 114 -1.18 1.40 27.03
N GLN A 115 -0.46 1.45 28.15
CA GLN A 115 0.39 0.35 28.61
C GLN A 115 -0.41 -0.93 28.90
N LYS A 116 -1.62 -0.82 29.47
CA LYS A 116 -2.50 -1.97 29.69
C LYS A 116 -2.88 -2.70 28.38
N HIS A 117 -2.92 -1.97 27.27
CA HIS A 117 -3.21 -2.50 25.94
C HIS A 117 -1.94 -2.78 25.12
N SER A 118 -0.76 -2.81 25.75
CA SER A 118 0.54 -3.02 25.10
C SER A 118 0.88 -1.97 24.02
N VAL A 119 0.26 -0.79 24.07
CA VAL A 119 0.57 0.33 23.19
C VAL A 119 1.80 1.07 23.72
N ASN A 120 2.89 0.98 22.95
CA ASN A 120 4.18 1.60 23.29
C ASN A 120 4.48 2.84 22.45
N ASP A 121 3.65 3.14 21.46
CA ASP A 121 3.81 4.26 20.54
C ASP A 121 2.94 5.42 21.00
N TRP A 122 3.52 6.27 21.85
CA TRP A 122 2.88 7.48 22.32
C TRP A 122 3.87 8.64 22.54
N VAL A 123 3.36 9.86 22.55
CA VAL A 123 4.12 11.09 22.85
C VAL A 123 3.22 12.14 23.51
N VAL A 124 3.79 12.91 24.44
CA VAL A 124 3.15 14.09 25.04
C VAL A 124 3.61 15.35 24.30
N VAL A 125 2.66 16.16 23.85
CA VAL A 125 2.86 17.42 23.13
C VAL A 125 2.49 18.57 24.06
N VAL A 126 3.48 19.41 24.38
CA VAL A 126 3.30 20.59 25.23
C VAL A 126 3.28 21.84 24.35
N MET A 127 2.15 22.55 24.34
CA MET A 127 1.99 23.76 23.54
C MET A 127 2.67 24.97 24.21
N GLU A 128 3.41 25.75 23.43
CA GLU A 128 4.00 27.02 23.88
C GLU A 128 2.99 28.17 23.67
N SER A 129 2.31 28.56 24.76
CA SER A 129 1.43 29.74 24.75
C SER A 129 2.22 31.05 24.68
N SER A 130 1.70 32.02 23.92
CA SER A 130 2.31 33.35 23.72
C SER A 130 2.34 34.22 24.98
N ASP A 131 1.49 33.93 25.97
CA ASP A 131 1.41 34.73 27.21
C ASP A 131 2.52 34.43 28.23
N SER A 132 3.29 33.36 28.00
CA SER A 132 4.50 33.03 28.79
C SER A 132 5.56 34.14 28.79
N LYS A 133 5.51 35.08 27.82
CA LYS A 133 6.48 36.19 27.70
C LYS A 133 6.19 37.39 28.62
N LYS A 134 5.04 37.47 29.30
CA LYS A 134 4.67 38.66 30.11
C LYS A 134 4.98 38.57 31.60
N GLY A 135 5.52 37.44 32.09
CA GLY A 135 5.81 37.24 33.52
C GLY A 135 7.29 37.38 33.91
N ASN A 136 7.66 38.52 34.49
CA ASN A 136 8.80 38.78 35.39
C ASN A 136 10.22 38.33 34.98
N LYS A 137 10.98 39.28 34.40
CA LYS A 137 12.45 39.25 34.23
C LYS A 137 13.27 39.41 35.54
N THR A 138 12.76 38.95 36.68
CA THR A 138 13.47 39.05 37.96
C THR A 138 13.29 37.78 38.79
N LYS A 139 14.16 36.79 38.57
CA LYS A 139 14.55 35.77 39.58
C LYS A 139 15.74 34.92 39.10
N LEU A 140 16.80 34.91 39.91
CA LEU A 140 18.13 34.35 39.69
C LEU A 140 18.23 32.82 39.95
N LEU A 141 17.16 32.05 39.73
CA LEU A 141 17.16 30.59 39.94
C LEU A 141 16.50 29.90 38.75
N SER A 142 17.13 28.84 38.23
CA SER A 142 16.55 28.01 37.17
C SER A 142 15.30 27.30 37.71
N ARG A 143 14.13 27.89 37.48
CA ARG A 143 12.86 27.19 37.71
C ARG A 143 12.75 26.04 36.71
N THR A 144 12.50 24.83 37.23
CA THR A 144 12.12 23.66 36.44
C THR A 144 10.92 24.03 35.56
N SER A 145 11.01 23.78 34.25
CA SER A 145 9.91 24.06 33.33
C SER A 145 8.80 23.00 33.45
N VAL A 146 7.60 23.29 32.91
CA VAL A 146 6.52 22.30 32.79
C VAL A 146 7.02 21.07 32.01
N VAL A 147 7.79 21.28 30.94
CA VAL A 147 8.39 20.21 30.12
C VAL A 147 9.32 19.31 30.93
N ASP A 148 10.17 19.90 31.78
CA ASP A 148 11.06 19.13 32.67
C ASP A 148 10.25 18.31 33.67
N LYS A 149 9.15 18.87 34.17
CA LYS A 149 8.29 18.19 35.13
C LYS A 149 7.49 17.05 34.49
N VAL A 150 6.96 17.24 33.28
CA VAL A 150 6.32 16.19 32.47
C VAL A 150 7.29 15.02 32.27
N LYS A 151 8.52 15.29 31.82
CA LYS A 151 9.55 14.27 31.61
C LYS A 151 9.90 13.51 32.89
N ALA A 152 9.94 14.21 34.03
CA ALA A 152 10.25 13.61 35.33
C ALA A 152 9.11 12.75 35.91
N ASP A 153 7.87 12.98 35.47
CA ASP A 153 6.70 12.23 35.94
C ASP A 153 6.40 10.97 35.12
N PHE A 154 7.09 10.75 33.99
CA PHE A 154 6.92 9.54 33.20
C PHE A 154 7.23 8.25 33.99
N PRO A 155 6.60 7.11 33.63
CA PRO A 155 6.79 5.84 34.33
C PRO A 155 8.27 5.44 34.48
N GLN A 156 8.65 5.00 35.68
CA GLN A 156 10.00 4.51 35.96
C GLN A 156 10.28 3.26 35.10
N GLY A 157 11.37 3.27 34.34
CA GLY A 157 11.72 2.21 33.39
C GLY A 157 11.44 2.55 31.92
N LEU A 158 10.82 3.70 31.64
CA LEU A 158 10.69 4.21 30.28
C LEU A 158 12.08 4.49 29.67
N LYS A 159 12.38 3.84 28.54
CA LYS A 159 13.58 4.12 27.76
C LYS A 159 13.44 5.50 27.11
N ASN A 160 14.48 6.32 27.19
CA ASN A 160 14.60 7.63 26.57
C ASN A 160 13.39 8.57 26.82
N PRO A 161 13.13 9.01 28.07
CA PRO A 161 12.00 9.89 28.40
C PRO A 161 12.02 11.21 27.61
N ALA A 162 13.20 11.70 27.23
CA ALA A 162 13.34 12.86 26.36
C ALA A 162 12.69 12.70 24.98
N GLU A 163 12.50 11.45 24.51
CA GLU A 163 11.88 11.17 23.21
C GLU A 163 10.35 11.12 23.28
N ARG A 164 9.76 11.13 24.48
CA ARG A 164 8.32 11.02 24.73
C ARG A 164 7.63 12.33 25.05
N CYS A 165 8.37 13.43 25.02
CA CYS A 165 7.84 14.77 25.22
C CYS A 165 8.37 15.70 24.11
N VAL A 166 7.46 16.38 23.41
CA VAL A 166 7.79 17.34 22.35
C VAL A 166 7.11 18.68 22.63
N ILE A 167 7.77 19.78 22.27
CA ILE A 167 7.21 21.12 22.39
C ILE A 167 6.62 21.50 21.02
N PHE A 168 5.41 22.06 21.03
CA PHE A 168 4.76 22.56 19.83
C PHE A 168 4.57 24.08 19.92
N SER A 169 4.92 24.80 18.85
CA SER A 169 4.56 26.20 18.67
C SER A 169 3.90 26.37 17.30
N ASP A 170 2.85 27.19 17.24
CA ASP A 170 2.14 27.47 16.01
C ASP A 170 3.00 28.36 15.08
N ALA A 171 3.25 27.87 13.86
CA ALA A 171 4.02 28.56 12.83
C ALA A 171 3.30 29.82 12.31
N THR A 172 1.99 29.97 12.51
CA THR A 172 1.25 31.20 12.08
C THR A 172 1.74 32.47 12.80
N LYS A 173 2.44 32.33 13.93
CA LYS A 173 3.03 33.43 14.70
C LYS A 173 4.21 34.11 13.97
N ASN A 174 4.74 33.49 12.91
CA ASN A 174 5.71 34.05 11.96
C ASN A 174 7.01 34.59 12.59
N ASP A 175 7.39 34.09 13.77
CA ASP A 175 8.70 34.36 14.39
C ASP A 175 9.65 33.16 14.26
N ALA A 176 10.95 33.45 14.11
CA ALA A 176 11.97 32.43 13.81
C ALA A 176 12.00 31.28 14.84
N LYS A 177 11.77 31.58 16.12
CA LYS A 177 11.74 30.57 17.19
C LYS A 177 10.54 29.63 17.05
N SER A 178 9.35 30.15 16.76
CA SER A 178 8.15 29.32 16.57
C SER A 178 8.30 28.40 15.36
N ASN A 179 8.88 28.90 14.27
CA ASN A 179 9.18 28.08 13.09
C ASN A 179 10.18 26.97 13.42
N GLU A 180 11.24 27.26 14.18
CA GLU A 180 12.22 26.25 14.60
C GLU A 180 11.56 25.15 15.44
N LEU A 181 10.74 25.51 16.43
CA LEU A 181 10.02 24.56 17.27
C LEU A 181 9.01 23.72 16.46
N TYR A 182 8.32 24.32 15.49
CA TYR A 182 7.41 23.61 14.60
C TYR A 182 8.16 22.58 13.74
N GLN A 183 9.31 22.94 13.18
CA GLN A 183 10.14 21.98 12.41
C GLN A 183 10.70 20.85 13.29
N GLN A 184 11.16 21.16 14.51
CA GLN A 184 11.58 20.14 15.47
C GLN A 184 10.44 19.20 15.84
N PHE A 185 9.22 19.74 16.01
CA PHE A 185 8.01 18.94 16.22
C PHE A 185 7.75 18.00 15.05
N LEU A 186 7.72 18.52 13.81
CA LEU A 186 7.49 17.70 12.61
C LEU A 186 8.54 16.60 12.46
N GLN A 187 9.83 16.93 12.65
CA GLN A 187 10.92 15.96 12.61
C GLN A 187 10.72 14.86 13.67
N LYS A 188 10.32 15.24 14.89
CA LYS A 188 10.07 14.29 15.97
C LYS A 188 8.90 13.36 15.66
N ILE A 189 7.82 13.92 15.12
CA ILE A 189 6.64 13.17 14.71
C ILE A 189 7.00 12.18 13.60
N ARG A 190 7.68 12.61 12.53
CA ARG A 190 8.17 11.72 11.47
C ARG A 190 9.02 10.57 12.02
N ALA A 191 9.91 10.85 12.97
CA ALA A 191 10.77 9.84 13.59
C ALA A 191 9.98 8.81 14.40
N LEU A 192 9.04 9.26 15.23
CA LEU A 192 8.20 8.35 16.02
C LEU A 192 7.35 7.45 15.14
N LEU A 193 6.80 8.01 14.06
CA LEU A 193 6.01 7.27 13.08
C LEU A 193 6.80 6.26 12.28
N SER A 194 7.95 6.69 11.75
CA SER A 194 8.87 5.80 11.05
C SER A 194 9.24 4.60 11.92
N ASN A 195 9.53 4.86 13.21
CA ASN A 195 9.86 3.80 14.16
C ASN A 195 8.67 2.88 14.48
N ALA A 196 7.46 3.42 14.63
CA ALA A 196 6.24 2.64 14.85
C ALA A 196 5.95 1.73 13.64
N CYS A 197 5.99 2.32 12.45
CA CYS A 197 5.82 1.67 11.16
C CYS A 197 6.82 0.51 10.99
N SER A 198 8.13 0.75 11.23
CA SER A 198 9.16 -0.31 11.17
C SER A 198 8.83 -1.50 12.05
N ARG A 199 8.38 -1.27 13.30
CA ARG A 199 8.09 -2.36 14.23
C ARG A 199 6.87 -3.17 13.80
N GLN A 200 5.82 -2.51 13.32
CA GLN A 200 4.64 -3.20 12.83
C GLN A 200 4.98 -4.01 11.57
N LEU A 201 5.75 -3.43 10.64
CA LEU A 201 6.21 -4.13 9.44
C LEU A 201 7.05 -5.36 9.77
N THR A 202 8.02 -5.27 10.69
CA THR A 202 8.84 -6.44 11.08
C THR A 202 7.96 -7.56 11.64
N LYS A 203 7.02 -7.26 12.55
CA LYS A 203 6.10 -8.27 13.08
C LYS A 203 5.23 -8.90 11.99
N TYR A 204 4.78 -8.09 11.03
CA TYR A 204 3.93 -8.54 9.93
C TYR A 204 4.70 -9.41 8.93
N GLU A 205 5.93 -9.02 8.59
CA GLU A 205 6.85 -9.82 7.75
C GLU A 205 7.15 -11.18 8.38
N ASP A 206 7.40 -11.23 9.69
CA ASP A 206 7.59 -12.48 10.42
C ASP A 206 6.34 -13.37 10.35
N HIS A 207 5.15 -12.79 10.44
CA HIS A 207 3.89 -13.51 10.29
C HIS A 207 3.70 -14.08 8.87
N ILE A 208 3.96 -13.29 7.82
CA ILE A 208 3.94 -13.76 6.43
C ILE A 208 4.91 -14.92 6.25
N ARG A 209 6.13 -14.80 6.77
CA ARG A 209 7.15 -15.85 6.66
C ARG A 209 6.67 -17.15 7.30
N MET A 210 6.09 -17.09 8.50
CA MET A 210 5.50 -18.27 9.16
C MET A 210 4.38 -18.91 8.31
N GLN A 211 3.49 -18.11 7.71
CA GLN A 211 2.45 -18.63 6.83
C GLN A 211 3.01 -19.26 5.55
N ARG A 212 4.06 -18.69 4.97
CA ARG A 212 4.75 -19.24 3.78
C ARG A 212 5.46 -20.56 4.08
N GLU A 213 6.07 -20.67 5.26
CA GLU A 213 6.70 -21.92 5.73
C GLU A 213 5.64 -23.03 5.90
N ASN A 214 4.40 -22.67 6.27
CA ASN A 214 3.27 -23.60 6.44
C ASN A 214 2.51 -23.95 5.14
N ARG A 215 2.99 -23.52 3.97
CA ARG A 215 2.26 -23.68 2.68
C ARG A 215 1.96 -25.11 2.24
N ASN A 216 2.66 -26.10 2.80
CA ASN A 216 2.45 -27.52 2.50
C ASN A 216 1.35 -28.15 3.38
N SER A 217 0.76 -27.39 4.31
CA SER A 217 -0.35 -27.86 5.14
C SER A 217 -1.61 -28.00 4.30
N SER A 218 -2.41 -29.05 4.55
CA SER A 218 -3.69 -29.27 3.87
C SER A 218 -4.74 -28.19 4.13
N SER A 219 -4.60 -27.47 5.25
CA SER A 219 -5.46 -26.34 5.62
C SER A 219 -5.03 -25.01 5.00
N TRP A 220 -3.91 -24.98 4.30
CA TRP A 220 -3.37 -23.75 3.71
C TRP A 220 -4.09 -23.38 2.42
N ASN A 221 -4.40 -22.09 2.28
CA ASN A 221 -5.09 -21.54 1.12
C ASN A 221 -4.26 -20.39 0.52
N PHE A 222 -4.05 -20.43 -0.79
CA PHE A 222 -3.29 -19.41 -1.49
C PHE A 222 -3.93 -18.03 -1.42
N PHE A 223 -5.26 -17.91 -1.50
CA PHE A 223 -5.95 -16.62 -1.45
C PHE A 223 -5.79 -15.91 -0.11
N ASP A 224 -5.84 -16.67 1.00
CA ASP A 224 -5.61 -16.12 2.33
C ASP A 224 -4.17 -15.58 2.46
N PHE A 225 -3.20 -16.36 1.98
CA PHE A 225 -1.80 -15.95 1.96
C PHE A 225 -1.56 -14.78 0.98
N PHE A 226 -2.23 -14.79 -0.16
CA PHE A 226 -2.14 -13.74 -1.18
C PHE A 226 -2.53 -12.39 -0.59
N ILE A 227 -3.69 -12.31 0.06
CA ILE A 227 -4.16 -11.07 0.69
C ILE A 227 -3.18 -10.63 1.78
N LEU A 228 -2.65 -11.57 2.58
CA LEU A 228 -1.68 -11.26 3.62
C LEU A 228 -0.40 -10.61 3.04
N GLN A 229 0.20 -11.20 2.01
CA GLN A 229 1.43 -10.68 1.41
C GLN A 229 1.19 -9.43 0.54
N GLU A 230 0.02 -9.33 -0.09
CA GLU A 230 -0.39 -8.15 -0.84
C GLU A 230 -0.55 -6.91 0.05
N GLU A 231 -1.12 -7.06 1.25
CA GLU A 231 -1.19 -5.96 2.23
C GLU A 231 0.20 -5.39 2.56
N LEU A 232 1.24 -6.23 2.58
CA LEU A 232 2.63 -5.77 2.71
C LEU A 232 3.09 -5.00 1.46
N ALA A 233 2.70 -5.44 0.27
CA ALA A 233 3.00 -4.73 -0.98
C ALA A 233 2.36 -3.33 -0.99
N LEU A 234 1.08 -3.24 -0.61
CA LEU A 234 0.34 -1.98 -0.47
C LEU A 234 1.00 -1.07 0.57
N ALA A 235 1.45 -1.62 1.70
CA ALA A 235 2.22 -0.89 2.69
C ALA A 235 3.50 -0.26 2.14
N PHE A 236 4.28 -1.01 1.35
CA PHE A 236 5.48 -0.46 0.71
C PHE A 236 5.15 0.61 -0.33
N GLU A 237 4.12 0.40 -1.14
CA GLU A 237 3.65 1.40 -2.10
C GLU A 237 3.23 2.71 -1.42
N MET A 238 2.52 2.62 -0.29
CA MET A 238 2.12 3.77 0.52
C MET A 238 3.31 4.53 1.13
N LEU A 239 4.45 3.86 1.33
CA LEU A 239 5.71 4.49 1.75
C LEU A 239 6.54 5.03 0.57
N GLY A 240 6.04 4.91 -0.67
CA GLY A 240 6.76 5.27 -1.89
C GLY A 240 7.86 4.28 -2.28
N LEU A 241 7.85 3.07 -1.71
CA LEU A 241 8.85 2.03 -1.90
C LEU A 241 8.39 1.04 -2.98
N PHE A 242 8.28 1.55 -4.20
CA PHE A 242 7.71 0.79 -5.32
C PHE A 242 8.53 -0.44 -5.70
N ASP A 243 9.86 -0.43 -5.52
CA ASP A 243 10.70 -1.62 -5.75
C ASP A 243 10.37 -2.74 -4.75
N GLU A 244 10.19 -2.41 -3.46
CA GLU A 244 9.81 -3.39 -2.44
C GLU A 244 8.40 -3.92 -2.65
N ALA A 245 7.47 -3.06 -3.04
CA ALA A 245 6.12 -3.46 -3.40
C ALA A 245 6.14 -4.43 -4.58
N LEU A 246 6.92 -4.12 -5.62
CA LEU A 246 7.03 -4.95 -6.82
C LEU A 246 7.58 -6.34 -6.49
N VAL A 247 8.59 -6.43 -5.62
CA VAL A 247 9.12 -7.72 -5.14
C VAL A 247 8.03 -8.58 -4.50
N GLN A 248 7.09 -8.01 -3.76
CA GLN A 248 6.01 -8.80 -3.15
C GLN A 248 5.09 -9.42 -4.21
N TYR A 249 4.73 -8.66 -5.25
CA TYR A 249 3.92 -9.19 -6.35
C TYR A 249 4.70 -10.21 -7.20
N ASP A 250 5.99 -9.97 -7.47
CA ASP A 250 6.86 -10.93 -8.17
C ASP A 250 7.00 -12.26 -7.38
N GLU A 251 7.08 -12.20 -6.04
CA GLU A 251 7.10 -13.38 -5.19
C GLU A 251 5.77 -14.15 -5.19
N LEU A 252 4.64 -13.44 -5.15
CA LEU A 252 3.30 -14.05 -5.25
C LEU A 252 3.10 -14.73 -6.61
N ASP A 253 3.51 -14.05 -7.69
CA ASP A 253 3.43 -14.57 -9.06
C ASP A 253 4.28 -15.85 -9.22
N ALA A 254 5.50 -15.85 -8.71
CA ALA A 254 6.39 -17.00 -8.73
C ALA A 254 5.87 -18.16 -7.87
N LEU A 255 5.36 -17.87 -6.66
CA LEU A 255 4.79 -18.89 -5.77
C LEU A 255 3.57 -19.55 -6.41
N PHE A 256 2.68 -18.76 -7.01
CA PHE A 256 1.50 -19.29 -7.70
C PHE A 256 1.91 -20.18 -8.89
N SER A 257 2.83 -19.72 -9.74
CA SER A 257 3.37 -20.52 -10.85
C SER A 257 3.96 -21.84 -10.38
N GLN A 258 4.63 -21.86 -9.21
CA GLN A 258 5.15 -23.10 -8.62
C GLN A 258 4.04 -24.09 -8.26
N PHE A 259 2.93 -23.63 -7.71
CA PHE A 259 1.78 -24.50 -7.43
C PHE A 259 1.15 -25.07 -8.72
N VAL A 260 1.07 -24.28 -9.78
CA VAL A 260 0.59 -24.76 -11.08
C VAL A 260 1.52 -25.81 -11.67
N ILE A 261 2.84 -25.60 -11.63
CA ILE A 261 3.80 -26.60 -12.15
C ILE A 261 3.71 -27.92 -11.37
N ASN A 262 3.52 -27.84 -10.05
CA ASN A 262 3.45 -29.02 -9.18
C ASN A 262 2.09 -29.73 -9.21
N SER A 263 1.05 -29.16 -9.84
CA SER A 263 -0.29 -29.77 -9.92
C SER A 263 -0.30 -31.11 -10.65
N ASN A 264 0.72 -31.38 -11.47
CA ASN A 264 0.89 -32.65 -12.18
C ASN A 264 1.50 -33.77 -11.33
N LEU A 265 2.08 -33.43 -10.16
CA LEU A 265 2.82 -34.37 -9.33
C LEU A 265 2.05 -34.78 -8.07
N ASP A 266 1.32 -33.84 -7.49
CA ASP A 266 0.61 -33.99 -6.22
C ASP A 266 -0.90 -33.81 -6.38
N GLU A 267 -1.66 -34.11 -5.32
CA GLU A 267 -3.09 -33.81 -5.30
C GLU A 267 -3.34 -32.31 -5.44
N VAL A 268 -4.03 -31.90 -6.51
CA VAL A 268 -4.33 -30.49 -6.78
C VAL A 268 -5.18 -29.90 -5.65
N PRO A 269 -4.72 -28.85 -4.94
CA PRO A 269 -5.48 -28.22 -3.87
C PRO A 269 -6.83 -27.67 -4.35
N LEU A 270 -7.84 -27.67 -3.47
CA LEU A 270 -9.20 -27.21 -3.81
C LEU A 270 -9.22 -25.76 -4.32
N TRP A 271 -8.44 -24.88 -3.70
CA TRP A 271 -8.34 -23.47 -4.11
C TRP A 271 -7.73 -23.30 -5.52
N LEU A 272 -6.90 -24.25 -5.97
CA LEU A 272 -6.31 -24.22 -7.29
C LEU A 272 -7.30 -24.75 -8.33
N ARG A 273 -8.06 -25.80 -8.00
CA ARG A 273 -9.13 -26.32 -8.87
C ARG A 273 -10.21 -25.26 -9.13
N SER A 274 -10.61 -24.51 -8.10
CA SER A 274 -11.65 -23.47 -8.24
C SER A 274 -11.27 -22.35 -9.23
N LEU A 275 -9.98 -22.08 -9.43
CA LEU A 275 -9.54 -21.10 -10.44
C LEU A 275 -9.85 -21.52 -11.87
N GLY A 276 -9.81 -22.83 -12.15
CA GLY A 276 -10.17 -23.40 -13.45
C GLY A 276 -11.69 -23.42 -13.65
N ASP A 277 -12.43 -23.85 -12.65
CA ASP A 277 -13.89 -24.00 -12.70
C ASP A 277 -14.61 -22.65 -12.92
N ASN A 278 -14.03 -21.54 -12.44
CA ASN A 278 -14.61 -20.21 -12.54
C ASN A 278 -14.30 -19.47 -13.85
N CYS A 279 -13.59 -20.09 -14.80
CA CYS A 279 -13.12 -19.44 -16.02
C CYS A 279 -14.20 -19.37 -17.13
N ASN A 280 -15.30 -18.66 -16.86
CA ASN A 280 -16.43 -18.52 -17.79
C ASN A 280 -16.38 -17.23 -18.62
N VAL A 281 -15.48 -16.31 -18.28
CA VAL A 281 -15.31 -14.99 -18.90
C VAL A 281 -13.81 -14.72 -19.02
N TRP A 282 -13.39 -14.10 -20.12
CA TRP A 282 -11.98 -13.85 -20.47
C TRP A 282 -11.74 -12.37 -20.76
N HIS A 283 -12.08 -11.53 -19.78
CA HIS A 283 -11.73 -10.10 -19.83
C HIS A 283 -10.23 -9.95 -20.08
N GLY A 284 -9.87 -9.18 -21.11
CA GLY A 284 -8.47 -8.80 -21.32
C GLY A 284 -7.91 -8.06 -20.11
N LEU A 285 -6.59 -8.09 -19.95
CA LEU A 285 -5.90 -7.26 -18.98
C LEU A 285 -6.33 -5.80 -19.15
N CYS A 286 -6.66 -5.13 -18.04
CA CYS A 286 -6.97 -3.72 -18.01
C CYS A 286 -6.10 -3.03 -16.96
N LEU A 287 -5.35 -2.00 -17.35
CA LEU A 287 -4.47 -1.23 -16.46
C LEU A 287 -5.22 0.00 -15.89
N SER A 288 -6.46 -0.23 -15.46
CA SER A 288 -7.34 0.76 -14.83
C SER A 288 -7.53 0.44 -13.34
N LYS A 289 -7.47 1.48 -12.50
CA LYS A 289 -7.60 1.36 -11.04
C LYS A 289 -8.92 0.75 -10.59
N ASN A 290 -10.01 1.08 -11.26
CA ASN A 290 -11.33 0.56 -10.90
C ASN A 290 -11.41 -0.96 -11.14
N VAL A 291 -10.84 -1.45 -12.25
CA VAL A 291 -10.92 -2.87 -12.62
C VAL A 291 -10.13 -3.74 -11.65
N TYR A 292 -8.94 -3.30 -11.22
CA TYR A 292 -8.18 -4.10 -10.26
C TYR A 292 -8.79 -4.09 -8.85
N ILE A 293 -9.56 -3.06 -8.44
CA ILE A 293 -10.29 -3.07 -7.16
C ILE A 293 -11.34 -4.19 -7.16
N ASP A 294 -12.10 -4.33 -8.24
CA ASP A 294 -13.11 -5.38 -8.38
C ASP A 294 -12.46 -6.78 -8.43
N LEU A 295 -11.35 -6.92 -9.16
CA LEU A 295 -10.56 -8.15 -9.18
C LEU A 295 -10.07 -8.54 -7.78
N ARG A 296 -9.54 -7.58 -7.01
CA ARG A 296 -9.10 -7.82 -5.63
C ARG A 296 -10.24 -8.31 -4.75
N GLY A 297 -11.43 -7.72 -4.89
CA GLY A 297 -12.63 -8.18 -4.18
C GLY A 297 -12.96 -9.64 -4.46
N ARG A 298 -12.93 -10.04 -5.74
CA ARG A 298 -13.17 -11.44 -6.16
C ARG A 298 -12.09 -12.39 -5.63
N ILE A 299 -10.82 -11.99 -5.65
CA ILE A 299 -9.70 -12.78 -5.08
C ILE A 299 -9.91 -12.98 -3.58
N LYS A 300 -10.24 -11.91 -2.84
CA LYS A 300 -10.49 -11.98 -1.40
C LYS A 300 -11.64 -12.91 -1.03
N ASN A 301 -12.67 -12.97 -1.87
CA ASN A 301 -13.82 -13.85 -1.67
C ASN A 301 -13.62 -15.27 -2.24
N SER A 302 -12.46 -15.59 -2.81
CA SER A 302 -12.19 -16.86 -3.52
C SER A 302 -13.13 -17.13 -4.71
N GLU A 303 -13.57 -16.06 -5.38
CA GLU A 303 -14.49 -16.10 -6.53
C GLU A 303 -13.77 -15.79 -7.86
N SER A 304 -12.45 -15.57 -7.83
CA SER A 304 -11.65 -15.26 -9.02
C SER A 304 -11.44 -16.50 -9.90
N SER A 305 -11.34 -16.28 -11.21
CA SER A 305 -10.77 -17.25 -12.17
C SER A 305 -9.25 -17.16 -12.24
N LEU A 306 -8.60 -18.11 -12.93
CA LEU A 306 -7.17 -18.03 -13.23
C LEU A 306 -6.80 -16.73 -13.95
N LEU A 307 -7.61 -16.33 -14.94
CA LEU A 307 -7.38 -15.10 -15.71
C LEU A 307 -7.53 -13.86 -14.82
N ASP A 308 -8.49 -13.84 -13.89
CA ASP A 308 -8.66 -12.72 -12.96
C ASP A 308 -7.43 -12.55 -12.05
N LEU A 309 -6.93 -13.65 -11.48
CA LEU A 309 -5.74 -13.61 -10.61
C LEU A 309 -4.50 -13.12 -11.37
N ARG A 310 -4.28 -13.64 -12.59
CA ARG A 310 -3.14 -13.26 -13.44
C ARG A 310 -3.25 -11.82 -13.94
N ASN A 311 -4.44 -11.40 -14.37
CA ASN A 311 -4.69 -10.01 -14.74
C ASN A 311 -4.41 -9.07 -13.56
N TYR A 312 -4.86 -9.42 -12.35
CA TYR A 312 -4.63 -8.60 -11.17
C TYR A 312 -3.15 -8.45 -10.83
N LEU A 313 -2.43 -9.58 -10.68
CA LEU A 313 -1.00 -9.60 -10.38
C LEU A 313 -0.20 -8.75 -11.37
N PHE A 314 -0.41 -8.99 -12.66
CA PHE A 314 0.35 -8.29 -13.70
C PHE A 314 -0.05 -6.82 -13.80
N ALA A 315 -1.33 -6.47 -13.59
CA ALA A 315 -1.75 -5.08 -13.53
C ALA A 315 -1.07 -4.31 -12.39
N ARG A 316 -0.95 -4.90 -11.20
CA ARG A 316 -0.23 -4.29 -10.06
C ARG A 316 1.27 -4.14 -10.35
N GLN A 317 1.91 -5.15 -10.94
CA GLN A 317 3.32 -5.05 -11.37
C GLN A 317 3.51 -3.91 -12.39
N CYS A 318 2.63 -3.80 -13.37
CA CYS A 318 2.65 -2.73 -14.37
C CYS A 318 2.52 -1.35 -13.72
N ASP A 319 1.53 -1.16 -12.83
CA ASP A 319 1.28 0.10 -12.15
C ASP A 319 2.51 0.57 -11.36
N LEU A 320 3.13 -0.33 -10.60
CA LEU A 320 4.35 -0.05 -9.83
C LEU A 320 5.56 0.29 -10.72
N LEU A 321 5.71 -0.38 -11.87
CA LEU A 321 6.76 -0.05 -12.84
C LEU A 321 6.52 1.30 -13.52
N LEU A 322 5.27 1.63 -13.84
CA LEU A 322 4.90 2.91 -14.43
C LEU A 322 5.08 4.07 -13.44
N LEU A 323 4.78 3.87 -12.15
CA LEU A 323 5.08 4.84 -11.08
C LEU A 323 6.57 5.14 -10.95
N GLN A 324 7.43 4.18 -11.33
CA GLN A 324 8.88 4.35 -11.39
C GLN A 324 9.40 4.88 -12.75
N ASN A 325 8.50 5.23 -13.67
CA ASN A 325 8.83 5.61 -15.05
C ASN A 325 9.62 4.52 -15.81
N LYS A 326 9.27 3.23 -15.64
CA LYS A 326 9.91 2.09 -16.32
C LYS A 326 8.97 1.38 -17.34
N PRO A 327 8.40 2.08 -18.34
CA PRO A 327 7.49 1.45 -19.31
C PRO A 327 8.17 0.39 -20.19
N TRP A 328 9.49 0.48 -20.41
CA TRP A 328 10.24 -0.53 -21.15
C TRP A 328 10.27 -1.88 -20.41
N GLU A 329 10.27 -1.85 -19.07
CA GLU A 329 10.28 -3.07 -18.26
C GLU A 329 8.91 -3.74 -18.28
N VAL A 330 7.83 -2.95 -18.27
CA VAL A 330 6.47 -3.44 -18.53
C VAL A 330 6.41 -4.17 -19.86
N ALA A 331 6.84 -3.52 -20.96
CA ALA A 331 6.85 -4.13 -22.29
C ALA A 331 7.68 -5.43 -22.33
N THR A 332 8.85 -5.43 -21.67
CA THR A 332 9.74 -6.61 -21.60
C THR A 332 9.10 -7.79 -20.87
N ARG A 333 8.39 -7.53 -19.75
CA ARG A 333 7.73 -8.57 -18.94
C ARG A 333 6.43 -9.10 -19.57
N SER A 334 5.85 -8.36 -20.51
CA SER A 334 4.51 -8.63 -21.06
C SER A 334 4.42 -9.90 -21.88
N LEU A 335 5.35 -10.14 -22.81
CA LEU A 335 5.30 -11.34 -23.63
C LEU A 335 5.49 -12.63 -22.80
N PRO A 336 6.48 -12.73 -21.90
CA PRO A 336 6.59 -13.86 -20.98
C PRO A 336 5.34 -14.07 -20.12
N PHE A 337 4.75 -12.99 -19.58
CA PHE A 337 3.50 -13.06 -18.82
C PHE A 337 2.37 -13.73 -19.61
N LEU A 338 2.08 -13.24 -20.83
CA LEU A 338 1.00 -13.77 -21.65
C LEU A 338 1.24 -15.24 -22.00
N GLN A 339 2.48 -15.60 -22.38
CA GLN A 339 2.83 -16.97 -22.74
C GLN A 339 2.73 -17.93 -21.54
N ASN A 340 3.20 -17.51 -20.36
CA ASN A 340 3.11 -18.31 -19.14
C ASN A 340 1.66 -18.54 -18.73
N CYS A 341 0.82 -17.51 -18.75
CA CYS A 341 -0.60 -17.65 -18.43
C CYS A 341 -1.31 -18.61 -19.40
N VAL A 342 -0.98 -18.59 -20.70
CA VAL A 342 -1.51 -19.55 -21.68
C VAL A 342 -1.06 -20.98 -21.36
N ASN A 343 0.21 -21.17 -20.98
CA ASN A 343 0.73 -22.49 -20.61
C ASN A 343 0.08 -23.04 -19.33
N GLU A 344 -0.24 -22.17 -18.39
CA GLU A 344 -0.90 -22.54 -17.14
C GLU A 344 -2.36 -22.90 -17.32
N LEU A 345 -3.09 -22.17 -18.17
CA LEU A 345 -4.43 -22.57 -18.61
C LEU A 345 -4.42 -23.99 -19.17
N CYS A 346 -3.42 -24.33 -19.99
CA CYS A 346 -3.25 -25.67 -20.53
C CYS A 346 -2.88 -26.70 -19.45
N THR A 347 -2.00 -26.34 -18.51
CA THR A 347 -1.52 -27.25 -17.45
C THR A 347 -2.63 -27.60 -16.46
N LEU A 348 -3.51 -26.64 -16.17
CA LEU A 348 -4.68 -26.85 -15.33
C LEU A 348 -5.90 -27.37 -16.10
N GLU A 349 -5.75 -27.66 -17.39
CA GLU A 349 -6.82 -28.17 -18.28
C GLU A 349 -8.10 -27.30 -18.25
N VAL A 350 -7.94 -25.98 -18.17
CA VAL A 350 -9.07 -25.05 -18.07
C VAL A 350 -9.91 -25.09 -19.34
N CYS A 351 -11.19 -25.42 -19.20
CA CYS A 351 -12.11 -25.56 -20.34
C CYS A 351 -12.59 -24.18 -20.82
N LEU A 352 -11.99 -23.68 -21.91
CA LEU A 352 -12.38 -22.45 -22.57
C LEU A 352 -12.87 -22.72 -23.99
N VAL A 353 -13.80 -21.87 -24.46
CA VAL A 353 -14.30 -21.92 -25.84
C VAL A 353 -13.15 -21.68 -26.82
N GLU A 354 -13.16 -22.37 -27.96
CA GLU A 354 -12.18 -22.16 -29.04
C GLU A 354 -12.11 -20.67 -29.41
N GLY A 355 -10.90 -20.10 -29.34
CA GLY A 355 -10.65 -18.67 -29.60
C GLY A 355 -10.64 -17.77 -28.37
N ALA A 356 -11.20 -18.18 -27.22
CA ALA A 356 -11.26 -17.35 -26.01
C ALA A 356 -9.88 -16.89 -25.54
N VAL A 357 -8.90 -17.81 -25.50
CA VAL A 357 -7.51 -17.50 -25.15
C VAL A 357 -6.88 -16.53 -26.15
N ALA A 358 -7.19 -16.65 -27.44
CA ALA A 358 -6.69 -15.72 -28.46
C ALA A 358 -7.28 -14.31 -28.27
N CYS A 359 -8.57 -14.20 -27.92
CA CYS A 359 -9.19 -12.93 -27.53
C CYS A 359 -8.50 -12.30 -26.32
N TRP A 360 -8.31 -13.06 -25.24
CA TRP A 360 -7.66 -12.58 -24.02
C TRP A 360 -6.24 -12.07 -24.30
N VAL A 361 -5.42 -12.85 -25.01
CA VAL A 361 -4.06 -12.45 -25.37
C VAL A 361 -4.06 -11.19 -26.23
N PHE A 362 -4.93 -11.12 -27.23
CA PHE A 362 -5.00 -9.98 -28.15
C PHE A 362 -5.39 -8.69 -27.41
N LEU A 363 -6.46 -8.72 -26.62
CA LEU A 363 -6.92 -7.57 -25.84
C LEU A 363 -5.86 -7.12 -24.83
N SER A 364 -5.26 -8.07 -24.10
CA SER A 364 -4.23 -7.77 -23.09
C SER A 364 -2.99 -7.15 -23.73
N ALA A 365 -2.55 -7.66 -24.88
CA ALA A 365 -1.43 -7.09 -25.62
C ALA A 365 -1.70 -5.65 -26.06
N LEU A 366 -2.92 -5.36 -26.55
CA LEU A 366 -3.28 -4.00 -26.97
C LEU A 366 -3.33 -3.02 -25.80
N GLU A 367 -3.92 -3.39 -24.65
CA GLU A 367 -3.93 -2.53 -23.46
C GLU A 367 -2.51 -2.13 -23.06
N ILE A 368 -1.60 -3.10 -22.98
CA ILE A 368 -0.19 -2.88 -22.61
C ILE A 368 0.49 -1.94 -23.61
N LEU A 369 0.34 -2.22 -24.91
CA LEU A 369 0.96 -1.44 -25.98
C LEU A 369 0.48 0.02 -25.94
N GLN A 370 -0.82 0.24 -25.81
CA GLN A 370 -1.42 1.57 -25.72
C GLN A 370 -0.98 2.31 -24.45
N LYS A 371 -0.92 1.63 -23.31
CA LYS A 371 -0.47 2.23 -22.05
C LYS A 371 0.99 2.65 -22.12
N CYS A 372 1.87 1.76 -22.57
CA CYS A 372 3.30 2.06 -22.67
C CYS A 372 3.63 3.11 -23.75
N GLU A 373 2.83 3.23 -24.81
CA GLU A 373 2.98 4.29 -25.82
C GLU A 373 2.80 5.70 -25.21
N ARG A 374 1.89 5.85 -24.23
CA ARG A 374 1.66 7.14 -23.54
C ARG A 374 2.84 7.62 -22.69
N TYR A 375 3.77 6.72 -22.35
CA TYR A 375 4.99 7.03 -21.58
C TYR A 375 6.24 7.15 -22.45
N SER A 376 6.12 6.89 -23.75
CA SER A 376 7.24 6.91 -24.69
C SER A 376 7.27 8.26 -25.40
N ASP A 377 8.31 9.06 -25.13
CA ASP A 377 8.60 10.23 -25.97
C ASP A 377 9.12 9.78 -27.34
N SER A 378 8.85 10.58 -28.37
CA SER A 378 9.30 10.41 -29.75
C SER A 378 10.79 10.11 -29.89
N SER A 379 11.61 10.63 -28.97
CA SER A 379 13.07 10.43 -28.91
C SER A 379 13.50 9.02 -28.49
N GLN A 380 12.65 8.24 -27.81
CA GLN A 380 12.96 6.89 -27.29
C GLN A 380 12.29 5.76 -28.09
N MET A 381 11.63 6.10 -29.20
CA MET A 381 10.80 5.19 -29.99
C MET A 381 11.59 3.98 -30.55
N GLU A 382 12.85 4.17 -30.96
CA GLU A 382 13.67 3.07 -31.50
C GLU A 382 14.02 2.03 -30.43
N THR A 383 14.40 2.48 -29.23
CA THR A 383 14.71 1.61 -28.08
C THR A 383 13.44 0.91 -27.59
N TYR A 384 12.33 1.65 -27.50
CA TYR A 384 11.03 1.13 -27.09
C TYR A 384 10.50 0.03 -28.04
N SER A 385 10.64 0.23 -29.36
CA SER A 385 10.20 -0.72 -30.38
C SER A 385 10.80 -2.12 -30.22
N ARG A 386 12.03 -2.22 -29.68
CA ARG A 386 12.71 -3.50 -29.43
C ARG A 386 11.99 -4.34 -28.38
N PHE A 387 11.36 -3.70 -27.39
CA PHE A 387 10.66 -4.39 -26.32
C PHE A 387 9.22 -4.77 -26.71
N THR A 388 8.62 -4.07 -27.68
CA THR A 388 7.23 -4.31 -28.09
C THR A 388 7.08 -5.20 -29.32
N VAL A 389 8.14 -5.45 -30.10
CA VAL A 389 8.06 -6.22 -31.36
C VAL A 389 7.50 -7.63 -31.16
N GLY A 390 7.93 -8.32 -30.10
CA GLY A 390 7.43 -9.66 -29.78
C GLY A 390 5.96 -9.65 -29.39
N LEU A 391 5.52 -8.60 -28.68
CA LEU A 391 4.13 -8.42 -28.28
C LEU A 391 3.23 -8.14 -29.49
N TRP A 392 3.66 -7.26 -30.41
CA TRP A 392 2.97 -7.03 -31.69
C TRP A 392 2.88 -8.28 -32.55
N ALA A 393 3.97 -9.04 -32.66
CA ALA A 393 3.98 -10.30 -33.40
C ALA A 393 3.00 -11.31 -32.80
N TYR A 394 2.93 -11.40 -31.46
CA TYR A 394 2.02 -12.31 -30.78
C TYR A 394 0.55 -11.87 -30.93
N ALA A 395 0.26 -10.59 -30.76
CA ALA A 395 -1.08 -10.03 -30.99
C ALA A 395 -1.54 -10.27 -32.44
N ARG A 396 -0.67 -10.00 -33.44
CA ARG A 396 -0.97 -10.27 -34.85
C ARG A 396 -1.28 -11.74 -35.09
N LYS A 397 -0.49 -12.66 -34.53
CA LYS A 397 -0.73 -14.10 -34.65
C LYS A 397 -2.08 -14.49 -34.06
N LYS A 398 -2.45 -13.95 -32.89
CA LYS A 398 -3.75 -14.22 -32.27
C LYS A 398 -4.92 -13.65 -33.07
N LEU A 399 -4.74 -12.48 -33.67
CA LEU A 399 -5.76 -11.91 -34.56
C LEU A 399 -5.95 -12.75 -35.83
N GLU A 400 -4.87 -13.31 -36.38
CA GLU A 400 -4.94 -14.24 -37.52
C GLU A 400 -5.67 -15.55 -37.15
N GLU A 401 -5.37 -16.14 -35.98
CA GLU A 401 -6.10 -17.30 -35.44
C GLU A 401 -7.61 -17.02 -35.33
N LEU A 402 -7.98 -15.85 -34.79
CA LEU A 402 -9.38 -15.41 -34.70
C LEU A 402 -10.01 -15.15 -36.08
N GLY A 403 -9.25 -14.59 -37.02
CA GLY A 403 -9.70 -14.37 -38.39
C GLY A 403 -10.04 -15.69 -39.10
N HIS A 404 -9.23 -16.73 -38.92
CA HIS A 404 -9.53 -18.07 -39.43
C HIS A 404 -10.79 -18.65 -38.77
N LEU A 405 -10.90 -18.53 -37.44
CA LEU A 405 -12.04 -19.04 -36.69
C LEU A 405 -13.37 -18.39 -37.12
N ALA A 406 -13.33 -17.09 -37.41
CA ALA A 406 -14.45 -16.31 -37.89
C ALA A 406 -14.70 -16.45 -39.41
N GLY A 407 -13.86 -17.19 -40.15
CA GLY A 407 -13.99 -17.32 -41.61
C GLY A 407 -13.74 -16.01 -42.37
N LEU A 408 -12.96 -15.09 -41.81
CA LEU A 408 -12.66 -13.76 -42.33
C LEU A 408 -11.33 -13.68 -43.11
N MET A 409 -10.57 -14.77 -43.19
CA MET A 409 -9.33 -14.81 -43.96
C MET A 409 -9.61 -14.91 -45.47
N PRO A 410 -8.66 -14.46 -46.32
CA PRO A 410 -8.81 -14.56 -47.76
C PRO A 410 -9.15 -16.00 -48.21
N ASN A 411 -10.09 -16.13 -49.15
CA ASN A 411 -10.57 -17.40 -49.70
C ASN A 411 -11.34 -18.31 -48.72
N MET A 412 -11.72 -17.82 -47.54
CA MET A 412 -12.65 -18.54 -46.65
C MET A 412 -14.10 -18.16 -46.93
N THR A 413 -15.02 -19.07 -46.58
CA THR A 413 -16.46 -18.81 -46.64
C THR A 413 -16.97 -18.58 -45.22
N HIS A 414 -17.66 -17.46 -45.02
CA HIS A 414 -18.22 -17.09 -43.74
C HIS A 414 -19.54 -17.83 -43.52
N THR A 415 -19.54 -18.86 -42.67
CA THR A 415 -20.69 -19.74 -42.41
C THR A 415 -21.48 -19.29 -41.18
N SER A 416 -22.69 -19.84 -40.99
CA SER A 416 -23.49 -19.62 -39.78
C SER A 416 -22.75 -20.07 -38.50
N ASP A 417 -21.96 -21.13 -38.58
CA ASP A 417 -21.15 -21.62 -37.46
C ASP A 417 -20.09 -20.59 -37.05
N CYS A 418 -19.47 -19.89 -38.02
CA CYS A 418 -18.54 -18.79 -37.73
C CYS A 418 -19.24 -17.68 -36.93
N ILE A 419 -20.47 -17.32 -37.27
CA ILE A 419 -21.24 -16.30 -36.55
C ILE A 419 -21.51 -16.74 -35.10
N ILE A 420 -21.93 -17.99 -34.90
CA ILE A 420 -22.20 -18.53 -33.56
C ILE A 420 -20.93 -18.48 -32.69
N LYS A 421 -19.77 -18.86 -33.26
CA LYS A 421 -18.48 -18.76 -32.57
C LYS A 421 -18.14 -17.31 -32.20
N VAL A 422 -18.30 -16.36 -33.12
CA VAL A 422 -18.04 -14.93 -32.86
C VAL A 422 -18.95 -14.39 -31.75
N VAL A 423 -20.23 -14.73 -31.76
CA VAL A 423 -21.18 -14.30 -30.71
C VAL A 423 -20.78 -14.86 -29.34
N ALA A 424 -20.40 -16.14 -29.27
CA ALA A 424 -19.91 -16.74 -28.03
C ALA A 424 -18.62 -16.06 -27.54
N LEU A 425 -17.70 -15.74 -28.46
CA LEU A 425 -16.46 -15.02 -28.14
C LEU A 425 -16.72 -13.63 -27.57
N ILE A 426 -17.63 -12.87 -28.18
CA ILE A 426 -18.01 -11.53 -27.72
C ILE A 426 -18.65 -11.56 -26.35
N ALA A 427 -19.55 -12.52 -26.10
CA ALA A 427 -20.22 -12.65 -24.81
C ALA A 427 -19.22 -12.84 -23.66
N GLY A 428 -18.17 -13.65 -23.85
CA GLY A 428 -17.16 -13.88 -22.82
C GLY A 428 -16.01 -12.86 -22.77
N MET A 429 -15.91 -11.92 -23.72
CA MET A 429 -14.98 -10.78 -23.57
C MET A 429 -15.45 -9.77 -22.51
N GLY A 430 -16.74 -9.82 -22.16
CA GLY A 430 -17.35 -8.93 -21.17
C GLY A 430 -17.62 -7.52 -21.70
N GLN A 431 -17.86 -6.59 -20.78
CA GLN A 431 -18.07 -5.18 -21.13
C GLN A 431 -16.73 -4.48 -21.37
N ASP A 432 -16.76 -3.43 -22.20
CA ASP A 432 -15.59 -2.57 -22.40
C ASP A 432 -15.26 -1.85 -21.07
N PRO A 433 -14.07 -2.08 -20.48
CA PRO A 433 -13.71 -1.47 -19.21
C PRO A 433 -13.43 0.05 -19.32
N HIS A 434 -13.39 0.60 -20.54
CA HIS A 434 -13.15 2.02 -20.81
C HIS A 434 -14.40 2.77 -21.31
N SER A 435 -15.57 2.13 -21.34
CA SER A 435 -16.84 2.72 -21.80
C SER A 435 -17.41 3.79 -20.88
#